data_AF-A0A5K8AEQ1-F1
#
_entry.id   AF-A0A5K8AEQ1-F1
#
_cell.length_a   1.000
_cell.length_b   1.000
_cell.length_c   1.000
_cell.angle_alpha   90.00
_cell.angle_beta   90.00
_cell.angle_gamma   90.00
#
_symmetry.space_group_name_H-M   'P 1'
#
loop_
_entity.id
_entity.type
_entity.pdbx_description
1 polymer ?
#
loop_
_entity_poly.entity_id
_entity_poly.type
_entity_poly.pdbx_seq_one_letter_code
_entity_poly.pdbx_strand_id
1 'polypeptide(L)'
;MKHCLDISPANQRLFQDREGRRVLLHKAGIAVSFWLDENNTVHVVERITGIDFKETGTQLKQNGWTCVGPGMAYAGLLEDRDCA
;
A
#
# COMPACT_ATOMS: atom_id res chain seq x y z
N MET A 1 -6.67 18.69 -12.67
CA MET A 1 -7.75 18.33 -11.71
C MET A 1 -7.10 17.56 -10.57
N LYS A 2 -7.07 18.12 -9.35
CA LYS A 2 -6.52 17.45 -8.16
C LYS A 2 -7.47 16.33 -7.76
N HIS A 3 -7.20 15.10 -8.17
CA HIS A 3 -7.96 13.94 -7.74
C HIS A 3 -7.41 13.49 -6.38
N CYS A 4 -8.04 13.89 -5.28
CA CYS A 4 -7.81 13.19 -4.02
C CYS A 4 -8.24 11.73 -4.21
N LEU A 5 -7.41 10.81 -3.73
CA LEU A 5 -7.58 9.38 -3.96
C LEU A 5 -8.86 8.88 -3.28
N ASP A 6 -9.60 8.00 -3.95
CA ASP A 6 -10.75 7.33 -3.34
C ASP A 6 -10.28 6.27 -2.34
N ILE A 7 -10.12 6.69 -1.10
CA ILE A 7 -9.75 5.81 0.00
C ILE A 7 -10.96 4.99 0.43
N SER A 8 -11.03 3.75 -0.07
CA SER A 8 -12.07 2.80 0.30
C SER A 8 -11.51 1.37 0.40
N PRO A 9 -12.08 0.50 1.26
CA PRO A 9 -11.60 -0.87 1.43
C PRO A 9 -11.69 -1.72 0.16
N ALA A 10 -12.47 -1.30 -0.84
CA ALA A 10 -12.55 -1.94 -2.14
C ALA A 10 -11.37 -1.58 -3.07
N ASN A 11 -10.66 -0.48 -2.79
CA ASN A 11 -9.68 0.11 -3.69
C ASN A 11 -8.23 -0.05 -3.21
N GLN A 12 -8.02 -0.55 -2.00
CA GLN A 12 -6.70 -0.87 -1.47
C GLN A 12 -6.57 -2.30 -0.96
N ARG A 13 -5.35 -2.82 -1.01
CA ARG A 13 -4.96 -4.11 -0.45
C ARG A 13 -3.61 -3.96 0.24
N LEU A 14 -3.54 -4.45 1.47
CA LEU A 14 -2.31 -4.57 2.23
C LEU A 14 -1.77 -5.97 2.08
N PHE A 15 -0.51 -6.04 1.67
CA PHE A 15 0.27 -7.25 1.60
C PHE A 15 1.34 -7.23 2.70
N GLN A 16 1.67 -8.39 3.24
CA GLN A 16 2.72 -8.57 4.23
C GLN A 16 3.60 -9.77 3.85
N ASP A 17 4.91 -9.63 3.95
CA ASP A 17 5.85 -10.74 3.80
C ASP A 17 6.13 -11.45 5.14
N ARG A 18 6.99 -12.46 5.11
CA ARG A 18 7.36 -13.23 6.32
C ARG A 18 8.23 -12.45 7.29
N GLU A 19 8.91 -11.41 6.82
CA GLU A 19 9.83 -10.58 7.61
C GLU A 19 9.10 -9.37 8.24
N GLY A 20 7.78 -9.25 8.02
CA GLY A 20 6.96 -8.19 8.57
C GLY A 20 6.93 -6.91 7.73
N ARG A 21 7.58 -6.90 6.55
CA ARG A 21 7.47 -5.80 5.59
C ARG A 21 6.08 -5.79 4.99
N ARG A 22 5.61 -4.61 4.63
CA ARG A 22 4.25 -4.38 4.16
C ARG A 22 4.25 -3.59 2.87
N VAL A 23 3.29 -3.91 2.01
CA VAL A 23 3.03 -3.16 0.78
C VAL A 23 1.56 -2.81 0.75
N LEU A 24 1.26 -1.50 0.77
CA LEU A 24 -0.09 -0.98 0.55
C LEU A 24 -0.25 -0.68 -0.93
N LEU A 25 -1.14 -1.42 -1.57
CA LEU A 25 -1.45 -1.31 -2.99
C LEU A 25 -2.79 -0.60 -3.16
N HIS A 26 -2.87 0.35 -4.08
CA HIS A 26 -4.09 1.10 -4.39
C HIS A 26 -4.42 1.06 -5.89
N LYS A 27 -5.71 1.00 -6.23
CA LYS A 27 -6.20 0.91 -7.61
C LYS A 27 -5.86 2.10 -8.50
N ALA A 28 -5.49 3.23 -7.91
CA ALA A 28 -4.96 4.38 -8.65
C ALA A 28 -3.54 4.15 -9.20
N GLY A 29 -3.01 2.93 -9.07
CA GLY A 29 -1.68 2.57 -9.53
C GLY A 29 -0.59 3.06 -8.59
N ILE A 30 -0.82 2.97 -7.29
CA ILE A 30 0.12 3.36 -6.25
C ILE A 30 0.46 2.13 -5.41
N ALA A 31 1.75 1.93 -5.16
CA ALA A 31 2.27 0.97 -4.18
C ALA A 31 3.14 1.71 -3.18
N VAL A 32 2.90 1.49 -1.89
CA VAL A 32 3.76 2.00 -0.82
C VAL A 32 4.34 0.83 -0.05
N SER A 33 5.66 0.68 -0.06
CA SER A 33 6.38 -0.28 0.77
C SER A 33 6.79 0.37 2.09
N PHE A 34 6.53 -0.30 3.20
CA PHE A 34 6.84 0.19 4.54
C PHE A 34 7.04 -0.96 5.53
N TRP A 35 7.60 -0.65 6.69
CA TRP A 35 7.68 -1.56 7.83
C TRP A 35 7.28 -0.84 9.11
N LEU A 36 7.02 -1.62 10.17
CA LEU A 36 6.77 -1.09 11.51
C LEU A 36 7.94 -1.38 12.42
N ASP A 37 8.35 -0.40 13.21
CA ASP A 37 9.27 -0.63 14.32
C ASP A 37 8.56 -1.20 15.55
N GLU A 38 9.33 -1.40 16.63
CA GLU A 38 8.89 -1.94 17.91
C GLU A 38 7.79 -1.10 18.58
N ASN A 39 7.72 0.20 18.24
CA ASN A 39 6.72 1.14 18.74
C ASN A 39 5.51 1.29 17.79
N ASN A 40 5.39 0.43 16.77
CA ASN A 40 4.42 0.55 15.67
C ASN A 40 4.53 1.85 14.86
N THR A 41 5.71 2.49 14.85
CA THR A 41 5.96 3.64 13.98
C THR A 41 6.09 3.14 12.54
N VAL A 42 5.40 3.82 11.61
CA VAL A 42 5.48 3.50 10.18
C VAL A 42 6.74 4.12 9.58
N HIS A 43 7.56 3.27 8.97
CA HIS A 43 8.73 3.68 8.20
C HIS A 43 8.51 3.36 6.73
N VAL A 44 8.28 4.39 5.91
CA VAL A 44 8.10 4.24 4.47
C VAL A 44 9.46 4.01 3.82
N VAL A 45 9.58 2.93 3.07
CA VAL A 45 10.78 2.57 2.30
C VAL A 45 10.70 3.19 0.92
N GLU A 46 9.56 2.99 0.24
CA GLU A 46 9.40 3.40 -1.14
C GLU A 46 7.93 3.65 -1.49
N ARG A 47 7.69 4.61 -2.37
CA ARG A 47 6.39 4.86 -3.00
C ARG A 47 6.59 4.80 -4.51
N ILE A 48 5.86 3.91 -5.16
CA ILE A 48 5.89 3.70 -6.61
C ILE A 48 4.52 4.06 -7.17
N THR A 49 4.51 4.85 -8.23
CA THR A 49 3.29 5.27 -8.95
C THR A 49 3.30 4.74 -10.38
N GLY A 50 2.14 4.59 -11.00
CA GLY A 50 2.01 4.11 -12.39
C GLY A 50 2.07 2.59 -12.54
N ILE A 51 1.84 1.85 -11.45
CA ILE A 51 1.81 0.39 -11.47
C ILE A 51 0.40 -0.15 -11.77
N ASP A 52 0.30 -1.37 -12.31
CA ASP A 52 -0.99 -2.05 -12.41
C ASP A 52 -1.34 -2.76 -11.09
N PHE A 53 -2.50 -2.46 -10.53
CA PHE A 53 -2.96 -3.01 -9.26
C PHE A 53 -3.17 -4.53 -9.29
N LYS A 54 -3.71 -5.09 -10.38
CA LYS A 54 -3.99 -6.52 -10.47
C LYS A 54 -2.72 -7.31 -10.71
N GLU A 55 -1.88 -6.84 -11.63
CA GLU A 55 -0.60 -7.47 -11.97
C GLU A 55 0.32 -7.46 -10.75
N THR A 56 0.53 -6.29 -10.14
CA THR A 56 1.39 -6.14 -8.95
C THR A 56 0.85 -6.98 -7.78
N GLY A 57 -0.46 -6.94 -7.53
CA GLY A 57 -1.07 -7.75 -6.47
C GLY A 57 -0.95 -9.26 -6.71
N THR A 58 -0.92 -9.69 -7.98
CA THR A 58 -0.70 -11.10 -8.35
C THR A 58 0.76 -11.48 -8.18
N GLN A 59 1.68 -10.62 -8.62
CA GLN A 59 3.12 -10.83 -8.47
C GLN A 59 3.55 -10.91 -7.00
N LEU A 60 3.00 -10.05 -6.14
CA LEU A 60 3.23 -10.10 -4.69
C LEU A 60 2.84 -11.47 -4.12
N LYS A 61 1.67 -11.99 -4.48
CA LYS A 61 1.24 -13.33 -4.03
C LYS A 61 2.17 -14.45 -4.54
N GLN A 62 2.60 -14.38 -5.79
CA GLN A 62 3.55 -15.34 -6.37
C GLN A 62 4.91 -15.30 -5.65
N ASN A 63 5.32 -14.10 -5.20
CA ASN A 63 6.53 -13.88 -4.42
C ASN A 63 6.37 -14.25 -2.93
N GLY A 64 5.26 -14.87 -2.53
CA GLY A 64 5.03 -15.33 -1.16
C GLY A 64 4.49 -14.28 -0.20
N TRP A 65 4.05 -13.11 -0.70
CA TRP A 65 3.39 -12.12 0.13
C TRP A 65 1.94 -12.52 0.41
N THR A 66 1.50 -12.28 1.63
CA THR A 66 0.13 -12.57 2.09
C THR A 66 -0.71 -11.31 2.04
N CYS A 67 -1.87 -11.38 1.40
CA CYS A 67 -2.85 -10.30 1.46
C CYS A 67 -3.55 -10.32 2.82
N VAL A 68 -3.25 -9.36 3.69
CA VAL A 68 -3.76 -9.30 5.07
C VAL A 68 -5.04 -8.47 5.21
N GLY A 69 -5.48 -7.80 4.14
CA GLY A 69 -6.77 -7.10 4.11
C GLY A 69 -6.73 -5.79 3.34
N PRO A 70 -7.67 -4.85 3.61
CA PRO A 70 -7.69 -3.56 2.92
C PRO A 70 -6.61 -2.59 3.41
N GLY A 71 -6.11 -2.72 4.65
CA GLY A 71 -5.05 -1.85 5.17
C GLY A 71 -5.49 -0.42 5.48
N MET A 72 -6.76 -0.21 5.87
CA MET A 72 -7.34 1.12 6.11
C MET A 72 -6.56 1.94 7.14
N ALA A 73 -5.95 1.30 8.13
CA ALA A 73 -5.09 1.96 9.12
C ALA A 73 -3.88 2.69 8.50
N TYR A 74 -3.50 2.33 7.28
CA TYR A 74 -2.36 2.89 6.56
C TYR A 74 -2.77 3.73 5.35
N ALA A 75 -4.07 4.02 5.18
CA ALA A 75 -4.57 4.74 4.00
C ALA A 75 -3.92 6.14 3.84
N GLY A 76 -3.57 6.80 4.94
CA GLY A 76 -2.85 8.08 4.91
C GLY A 76 -1.48 8.02 4.24
N LEU A 77 -0.89 6.83 4.05
CA LEU A 77 0.35 6.68 3.28
C LEU A 77 0.15 6.87 1.78
N LEU A 78 -1.09 6.73 1.30
CA LEU A 78 -1.47 6.91 -0.10
C LEU A 78 -1.70 8.39 -0.43
N GLU A 79 -2.09 9.20 0.55
CA GLU A 79 -2.31 10.63 0.36
C GLU A 79 -1.00 11.28 -0.12
N ASP A 80 -1.10 12.07 -1.19
CA ASP A 80 -0.02 12.96 -1.58
C ASP A 80 -0.10 14.20 -0.69
N ARG A 81 1.05 14.75 -0.27
CA ARG A 81 1.12 15.91 0.64
C ARG A 81 0.43 17.18 0.07
N ASP A 82 -0.10 17.13 -1.15
CA ASP A 82 -0.75 18.21 -1.89
C ASP A 82 -2.30 18.22 -1.82
N CYS A 83 -2.93 17.27 -1.11
CA CYS A 83 -4.37 17.32 -0.74
C CYS A 83 -4.62 17.97 0.64
N ALA A 84 -3.61 18.60 1.25
CA ALA A 84 -3.75 19.39 2.48
C ALA A 84 -4.11 20.86 2.18
#